data_AF-A0A9D8IB45-F1
#
_entry.id   AF-A0A9D8IB45-F1
#
_cell.length_a   1.000
_cell.length_b   1.000
_cell.length_c   1.000
_cell.angle_alpha   90.00
_cell.angle_beta   90.00
_cell.angle_gamma   90.00
#
_symmetry.space_group_name_H-M   'P 1'
#
loop_
_entity.id
_entity.type
_entity.pdbx_description
1 polymer ?
#
loop_
_entity_poly.entity_id
_entity_poly.type
_entity_poly.pdbx_seq_one_letter_code
_entity_poly.pdbx_strand_id
1 'polypeptide(L)'
;GEFLHWAQKTLLAPAWLALALVATQDRTHPFGVGLHPAFYPMGIYRLLEREVPQQRIFNDMRFGGSMLWWLWPKFPPFIDGRGDTYTPEFWQQQYLPVIQAKPDWRARLEAYDIDAVLLPVLAPGRVPRLATALKADPGWALVAFDENAILFLRRTAANEAVIARTEFRHIWPGDWTLAGITPETAVSSIAEANRTLQLDPKNLLARTVVARAALVTGDYPAAVEMLRALVELPGSGPNYWRDLGYAFMKLGRFDDAEQVFAHMIRKDLARGYAWFMKFHIALQRNARTEADRCLTEALNAEPLNPDYLAARMKFDAAFKK
;
A
#
# COMPACT_ATOMS: atom_id res chain seq x y z
N GLY A 1 34.52 14.73 -46.81
CA GLY A 1 34.95 15.32 -45.52
C GLY A 1 33.77 15.91 -44.75
N GLU A 2 33.05 16.86 -45.34
CA GLU A 2 32.05 17.66 -44.61
C GLU A 2 30.68 17.00 -44.44
N PHE A 3 30.26 16.13 -45.37
CA PHE A 3 28.95 15.46 -45.32
C PHE A 3 28.82 14.49 -44.13
N LEU A 4 29.89 13.76 -43.80
CA LEU A 4 29.93 12.86 -42.64
C LEU A 4 29.86 13.64 -41.31
N HIS A 5 30.44 14.84 -41.28
CA HIS A 5 30.48 15.70 -40.10
C HIS A 5 29.10 16.31 -39.78
N TRP A 6 28.29 16.59 -40.82
CA TRP A 6 26.92 17.09 -40.68
C TRP A 6 25.94 15.97 -40.29
N ALA A 7 26.10 14.77 -40.87
CA ALA A 7 25.29 13.59 -40.54
C ALA A 7 25.50 13.12 -39.08
N GLN A 8 26.74 13.19 -38.56
CA GLN A 8 27.01 12.89 -37.15
C GLN A 8 26.38 13.91 -36.21
N LYS A 9 26.43 15.21 -36.52
CA LYS A 9 25.81 16.26 -35.68
C LYS A 9 24.28 16.23 -35.68
N THR A 10 23.66 15.86 -36.80
CA THR A 10 22.19 15.75 -36.91
C THR A 10 21.61 14.52 -36.23
N LEU A 11 22.39 13.43 -36.06
CA LEU A 11 21.98 12.27 -35.26
C LEU A 11 22.28 12.45 -33.76
N LEU A 12 23.31 13.23 -33.41
CA LEU A 12 23.65 13.50 -32.02
C LEU A 12 22.64 14.43 -31.35
N ALA A 13 22.08 15.42 -32.04
CA ALA A 13 21.09 16.33 -31.47
C ALA A 13 19.81 15.64 -30.94
N PRO A 14 19.11 14.76 -31.69
CA PRO A 14 17.97 14.01 -31.16
C PRO A 14 18.39 12.98 -30.11
N ALA A 15 19.60 12.41 -30.19
CA ALA A 15 20.12 11.52 -29.15
C ALA A 15 20.36 12.26 -27.83
N TRP A 16 20.93 13.47 -27.86
CA TRP A 16 21.10 14.34 -26.70
C TRP A 16 19.77 14.87 -26.17
N LEU A 17 18.81 15.17 -27.04
CA LEU A 17 17.46 15.55 -26.64
C LEU A 17 16.73 14.39 -25.96
N ALA A 18 16.84 13.17 -26.50
CA ALA A 18 16.30 11.97 -25.87
C ALA A 18 17.00 11.67 -24.53
N LEU A 19 18.33 11.81 -24.46
CA LEU A 19 19.08 11.63 -23.23
C LEU A 19 18.71 12.67 -22.17
N ALA A 20 18.53 13.93 -22.58
CA ALA A 20 18.07 15.01 -21.71
C ALA A 20 16.65 14.73 -21.22
N LEU A 21 15.72 14.35 -22.11
CA LEU A 21 14.34 13.99 -21.75
C LEU A 21 14.28 12.81 -20.77
N VAL A 22 15.17 11.82 -20.90
CA VAL A 22 15.28 10.68 -19.98
C VAL A 22 15.95 11.09 -18.65
N ALA A 23 17.03 11.87 -18.72
CA ALA A 23 17.80 12.28 -17.55
C ALA A 23 17.09 13.36 -16.71
N THR A 24 16.21 14.15 -17.31
CA THR A 24 15.38 15.16 -16.65
C THR A 24 13.93 14.70 -16.49
N GLN A 25 13.65 13.39 -16.54
CA GLN A 25 12.34 12.89 -16.13
C GLN A 25 12.13 13.25 -14.66
N ASP A 26 11.47 14.37 -14.44
CA ASP A 26 10.86 14.68 -13.18
C ASP A 26 9.90 13.54 -12.86
N ARG A 27 10.07 12.90 -11.70
CA ARG A 27 9.17 11.85 -11.24
C ARG A 27 7.73 12.33 -11.13
N THR A 28 7.52 13.65 -11.04
CA THR A 28 6.19 14.27 -10.99
C THR A 28 5.62 14.57 -12.38
N HIS A 29 6.46 14.73 -13.40
CA HIS A 29 6.05 15.07 -14.77
C HIS A 29 6.86 14.29 -15.82
N PRO A 30 6.68 12.96 -15.92
CA PRO A 30 7.30 12.16 -16.96
C PRO A 30 6.76 12.59 -18.32
N PHE A 31 7.64 12.67 -19.29
CA PHE A 31 7.28 12.99 -20.67
C PHE A 31 6.38 11.88 -21.25
N GLY A 32 5.22 12.26 -21.77
CA GLY A 32 4.25 11.33 -22.36
C GLY A 32 2.91 11.99 -22.70
N VAL A 33 2.01 11.23 -23.32
CA VAL A 33 0.62 11.65 -23.60
C VAL A 33 -0.32 10.92 -22.66
N GLY A 34 -1.25 11.66 -22.05
CA GLY A 34 -2.28 11.12 -21.16
C GLY A 34 -2.06 11.46 -19.67
N LEU A 35 -2.89 10.87 -18.82
CA LEU A 35 -2.83 11.07 -17.37
C LEU A 35 -1.69 10.24 -16.77
N HIS A 36 -0.87 10.87 -15.92
CA HIS A 36 0.17 10.13 -15.21
C HIS A 36 -0.47 9.22 -14.15
N PRO A 37 -0.24 7.90 -14.19
CA PRO A 37 -0.86 6.94 -13.27
C PRO A 37 -0.50 7.15 -11.79
N ALA A 38 0.57 7.89 -11.48
CA ALA A 38 0.94 8.24 -10.11
C ALA A 38 0.01 9.27 -9.46
N PHE A 39 -0.80 10.00 -10.25
CA PHE A 39 -1.67 11.07 -9.74
C PHE A 39 -3.16 10.79 -9.92
N TYR A 40 -3.50 9.78 -10.74
CA TYR A 40 -4.87 9.48 -11.12
C TYR A 40 -5.14 7.98 -11.05
N PRO A 41 -6.31 7.56 -10.56
CA PRO A 41 -6.63 6.15 -10.32
C PRO A 41 -7.07 5.45 -11.62
N MET A 42 -6.12 5.30 -12.55
CA MET A 42 -6.38 4.80 -13.90
C MET A 42 -6.94 3.38 -13.91
N GLY A 43 -6.52 2.53 -12.97
CA GLY A 43 -7.07 1.19 -12.81
C GLY A 43 -8.56 1.24 -12.47
N ILE A 44 -8.95 2.12 -11.55
CA ILE A 44 -10.34 2.31 -11.13
C ILE A 44 -11.17 2.91 -12.27
N TYR A 45 -10.63 3.84 -13.06
CA TYR A 45 -11.34 4.38 -14.23
C TYR A 45 -11.67 3.32 -15.27
N ARG A 46 -10.74 2.40 -15.56
CA ARG A 46 -11.01 1.27 -16.46
C ARG A 46 -12.08 0.33 -15.90
N LEU A 47 -12.09 0.11 -14.58
CA LEU A 47 -13.12 -0.69 -13.92
C LEU A 47 -14.51 -0.02 -14.05
N LEU A 48 -14.59 1.29 -13.80
CA LEU A 48 -15.83 2.07 -13.99
C LEU A 48 -16.34 1.99 -15.44
N GLU A 49 -15.45 2.18 -16.41
CA GLU A 49 -15.80 2.14 -17.83
C GLU A 49 -16.29 0.77 -18.28
N ARG A 50 -15.64 -0.31 -17.85
CA ARG A 50 -15.91 -1.67 -18.34
C ARG A 50 -17.03 -2.39 -17.61
N GLU A 51 -17.15 -2.19 -16.30
CA GLU A 51 -17.95 -3.07 -15.46
C GLU A 51 -19.13 -2.37 -14.79
N VAL A 52 -19.02 -1.07 -14.55
CA VAL A 52 -20.02 -0.32 -13.78
C VAL A 52 -21.03 0.31 -14.74
N PRO A 53 -22.35 0.18 -14.51
CA PRO A 53 -23.35 0.84 -15.34
C PRO A 53 -23.26 2.37 -15.22
N GLN A 54 -23.76 3.08 -16.22
CA GLN A 54 -23.87 4.55 -16.16
C GLN A 54 -24.73 4.96 -14.96
N GLN A 55 -24.19 5.81 -14.09
CA GLN A 55 -24.84 6.30 -12.88
C GLN A 55 -24.16 7.59 -12.39
N ARG A 56 -24.75 8.24 -11.39
CA ARG A 56 -24.17 9.46 -10.80
C ARG A 56 -23.13 9.09 -9.76
N ILE A 57 -22.01 9.80 -9.81
CA ILE A 57 -20.85 9.57 -8.96
C ILE A 57 -20.54 10.83 -8.17
N PHE A 58 -20.33 10.69 -6.87
CA PHE A 58 -19.75 11.74 -6.04
C PHE A 58 -18.24 11.56 -6.01
N ASN A 59 -17.48 12.55 -6.45
CA ASN A 59 -16.03 12.50 -6.48
C ASN A 59 -15.40 13.58 -5.61
N ASP A 60 -14.21 13.31 -5.08
CA ASP A 60 -13.37 14.37 -4.55
C ASP A 60 -12.91 15.31 -5.68
N MET A 61 -12.85 16.61 -5.39
CA MET A 61 -12.49 17.67 -6.33
C MET A 61 -11.19 17.41 -7.10
N ARG A 62 -10.23 16.66 -6.50
CA ARG A 62 -8.97 16.27 -7.13
C ARG A 62 -9.17 15.47 -8.43
N PHE A 63 -10.28 14.76 -8.56
CA PHE A 63 -10.53 13.88 -9.69
C PHE A 63 -11.39 14.49 -10.79
N GLY A 64 -12.08 15.61 -10.56
CA GLY A 64 -13.12 16.03 -11.50
C GLY A 64 -12.58 16.36 -12.90
N GLY A 65 -11.40 16.99 -13.00
CA GLY A 65 -10.76 17.26 -14.29
C GLY A 65 -10.40 15.97 -15.07
N SER A 66 -9.82 14.98 -14.40
CA SER A 66 -9.48 13.70 -15.02
C SER A 66 -10.72 12.87 -15.37
N MET A 67 -11.81 13.01 -14.59
CA MET A 67 -13.09 12.39 -14.90
C MET A 67 -13.76 13.02 -16.11
N LEU A 68 -13.72 14.35 -16.27
CA LEU A 68 -14.19 15.02 -17.49
C LEU A 68 -13.48 14.50 -18.73
N TRP A 69 -12.17 14.23 -18.62
CA TRP A 69 -11.37 13.72 -19.73
C TRP A 69 -11.64 12.25 -20.05
N TRP A 70 -11.76 11.39 -19.03
CA TRP A 70 -11.79 9.93 -19.23
C TRP A 70 -13.18 9.31 -19.16
N LEU A 71 -14.02 9.76 -18.23
CA LEU A 71 -15.28 9.09 -17.90
C LEU A 71 -16.51 9.79 -18.50
N TRP A 72 -16.37 11.01 -19.02
CA TRP A 72 -17.46 11.69 -19.70
C TRP A 72 -17.81 11.03 -21.04
N PRO A 73 -19.10 10.86 -21.41
CA PRO A 73 -20.31 11.28 -20.69
C PRO A 73 -20.88 10.23 -19.71
N LYS A 74 -20.29 9.04 -19.65
CA LYS A 74 -20.82 7.90 -18.88
C LYS A 74 -20.88 8.16 -17.37
N PHE A 75 -19.89 8.86 -16.81
CA PHE A 75 -19.88 9.29 -15.40
C PHE A 75 -19.56 10.78 -15.31
N PRO A 76 -20.56 11.66 -15.31
CA PRO A 76 -20.34 13.08 -15.12
C PRO A 76 -19.81 13.34 -13.70
N PRO A 77 -18.74 14.13 -13.53
CA PRO A 77 -18.23 14.46 -12.19
C PRO A 77 -19.26 15.30 -11.44
N PHE A 78 -19.38 15.06 -10.14
CA PHE A 78 -20.18 15.87 -9.23
C PHE A 78 -19.58 17.27 -9.04
N ILE A 79 -18.25 17.33 -9.02
CA ILE A 79 -17.47 18.57 -8.90
C ILE A 79 -16.17 18.44 -9.67
N ASP A 80 -15.65 19.54 -10.20
CA ASP A 80 -14.35 19.62 -10.85
C ASP A 80 -13.43 20.70 -10.28
N GLY A 81 -12.18 20.72 -10.77
CA GLY A 81 -11.10 21.55 -10.24
C GLY A 81 -11.30 23.06 -10.39
N ARG A 82 -12.29 23.52 -11.16
CA ARG A 82 -12.65 24.94 -11.33
C ARG A 82 -13.48 25.45 -10.14
N GLY A 83 -12.87 25.50 -8.97
CA GLY A 83 -13.55 25.78 -7.71
C GLY A 83 -14.27 27.14 -7.64
N ASP A 84 -13.83 28.10 -8.45
CA ASP A 84 -14.41 29.44 -8.64
C ASP A 84 -15.76 29.42 -9.36
N THR A 85 -16.11 28.33 -10.04
CA THR A 85 -17.41 28.17 -10.72
C THR A 85 -18.53 27.71 -9.79
N TYR A 86 -18.23 27.34 -8.54
CA TYR A 86 -19.19 26.84 -7.56
C TYR A 86 -19.43 27.89 -6.47
N THR A 87 -20.70 28.09 -6.10
CA THR A 87 -21.04 29.11 -5.09
C THR A 87 -20.55 28.69 -3.69
N PRO A 88 -20.24 29.65 -2.81
CA PRO A 88 -19.92 29.35 -1.41
C PRO A 88 -20.98 28.49 -0.72
N GLU A 89 -22.27 28.70 -1.04
CA GLU A 89 -23.38 27.92 -0.50
C GLU A 89 -23.30 26.46 -0.93
N PHE A 90 -22.97 26.18 -2.19
CA PHE A 90 -22.76 24.80 -2.65
C PHE A 90 -21.63 24.12 -1.87
N TRP A 91 -20.49 24.81 -1.69
CA TRP A 91 -19.37 24.29 -0.93
C TRP A 91 -19.74 23.98 0.52
N GLN A 92 -20.30 24.97 1.22
CA GLN A 92 -20.57 24.90 2.65
C GLN A 92 -21.75 24.01 3.00
N GLN A 93 -22.75 23.94 2.11
CA GLN A 93 -23.97 23.19 2.38
C GLN A 93 -23.94 21.82 1.71
N GLN A 94 -23.47 21.69 0.47
CA GLN A 94 -23.62 20.42 -0.27
C GLN A 94 -22.37 19.54 -0.21
N TYR A 95 -21.20 20.09 -0.55
CA TYR A 95 -20.01 19.28 -0.79
C TYR A 95 -19.19 18.98 0.49
N LEU A 96 -18.81 20.02 1.25
CA LEU A 96 -17.96 19.85 2.44
C LEU A 96 -18.61 19.00 3.54
N PRO A 97 -19.92 19.16 3.85
CA PRO A 97 -20.58 18.32 4.84
C PRO A 97 -20.53 16.82 4.50
N VAL A 98 -20.62 16.47 3.22
CA VAL A 98 -20.52 15.08 2.74
C VAL A 98 -19.11 14.54 2.95
N ILE A 99 -18.06 15.24 2.50
CA ILE A 99 -16.66 14.84 2.71
C ILE A 99 -16.31 14.69 4.21
N GLN A 100 -16.87 15.57 5.04
CA GLN A 100 -16.68 15.55 6.50
C GLN A 100 -17.52 14.48 7.22
N ALA A 101 -18.37 13.74 6.49
CA ALA A 101 -19.31 12.77 7.02
C ALA A 101 -20.21 13.35 8.13
N LYS A 102 -20.74 14.56 7.93
CA LYS A 102 -21.75 15.16 8.82
C LYS A 102 -22.99 14.27 8.89
N PRO A 103 -23.78 14.28 9.98
CA PRO A 103 -24.87 13.30 10.19
C PRO A 103 -25.85 13.13 9.03
N ASP A 104 -26.05 14.17 8.22
CA ASP A 104 -26.93 14.26 7.06
C ASP A 104 -26.26 13.88 5.73
N TRP A 105 -25.03 13.37 5.72
CA TRP A 105 -24.30 13.02 4.49
C TRP A 105 -25.08 12.07 3.57
N ARG A 106 -25.86 11.14 4.13
CA ARG A 106 -26.70 10.18 3.39
C ARG A 106 -27.78 10.88 2.59
N ALA A 107 -28.56 11.73 3.26
CA ALA A 107 -29.64 12.49 2.64
C ALA A 107 -29.11 13.38 1.51
N ARG A 108 -27.89 13.91 1.65
CA ARG A 108 -27.23 14.69 0.59
C ARG A 108 -26.86 13.83 -0.61
N LEU A 109 -26.27 12.66 -0.42
CA LEU A 109 -25.99 11.73 -1.53
C LEU A 109 -27.29 11.29 -2.22
N GLU A 110 -28.35 11.04 -1.45
CA GLU A 110 -29.67 10.66 -1.97
C GLU A 110 -30.31 11.79 -2.79
N ALA A 111 -30.22 13.05 -2.34
CA ALA A 111 -30.77 14.19 -3.07
C ALA A 111 -30.17 14.40 -4.47
N TYR A 112 -29.01 13.80 -4.74
CA TYR A 112 -28.34 13.83 -6.03
C TYR A 112 -28.29 12.46 -6.72
N ASP A 113 -29.08 11.49 -6.27
CA ASP A 113 -29.12 10.10 -6.79
C ASP A 113 -27.72 9.48 -6.93
N ILE A 114 -26.85 9.69 -5.94
CA ILE A 114 -25.48 9.20 -5.97
C ILE A 114 -25.44 7.71 -5.62
N ASP A 115 -24.98 6.90 -6.57
CA ASP A 115 -24.81 5.45 -6.41
C ASP A 115 -23.35 4.98 -6.48
N ALA A 116 -22.42 5.90 -6.76
CA ALA A 116 -20.98 5.66 -6.70
C ALA A 116 -20.25 6.79 -5.97
N VAL A 117 -19.21 6.47 -5.20
CA VAL A 117 -18.40 7.46 -4.48
C VAL A 117 -16.91 7.19 -4.73
N LEU A 118 -16.21 8.16 -5.32
CA LEU A 118 -14.78 8.11 -5.59
C LEU A 118 -14.03 9.06 -4.66
N LEU A 119 -13.29 8.49 -3.71
CA LEU A 119 -12.56 9.22 -2.68
C LEU A 119 -11.07 8.97 -2.79
N PRO A 120 -10.23 9.91 -2.36
CA PRO A 120 -8.79 9.77 -2.42
C PRO A 120 -8.24 9.03 -1.21
N VAL A 121 -7.13 8.33 -1.40
CA VAL A 121 -6.24 7.92 -0.31
C VAL A 121 -5.35 9.12 0.03
N LEU A 122 -5.38 9.59 1.28
CA LEU A 122 -4.66 10.81 1.67
C LEU A 122 -3.18 10.52 1.98
N ALA A 123 -2.92 9.34 2.53
CA ALA A 123 -1.63 8.77 2.83
C ALA A 123 -1.84 7.30 3.25
N PRO A 124 -0.79 6.47 3.34
CA PRO A 124 -0.91 5.14 3.93
C PRO A 124 -1.65 5.16 5.28
N GLY A 125 -2.74 4.41 5.38
CA GLY A 125 -3.61 4.31 6.57
C GLY A 125 -4.49 5.54 6.82
N ARG A 126 -4.44 6.57 5.98
CA ARG A 126 -5.26 7.78 6.12
C ARG A 126 -6.23 7.93 4.97
N VAL A 127 -7.51 7.79 5.31
CA VAL A 127 -8.64 7.92 4.39
C VAL A 127 -9.59 9.02 4.87
N PRO A 128 -10.39 9.64 3.98
CA PRO A 128 -11.37 10.64 4.35
C PRO A 128 -12.42 10.09 5.34
N ARG A 129 -13.01 10.97 6.16
CA ARG A 129 -14.07 10.60 7.11
C ARG A 129 -15.25 9.92 6.41
N LEU A 130 -15.61 10.41 5.23
CA LEU A 130 -16.66 9.79 4.41
C LEU A 130 -16.34 8.34 4.03
N ALA A 131 -15.09 8.00 3.73
CA ALA A 131 -14.71 6.63 3.39
C ALA A 131 -14.93 5.68 4.57
N THR A 132 -14.59 6.11 5.79
CA THR A 132 -14.89 5.36 7.02
C THR A 132 -16.39 5.22 7.27
N ALA A 133 -17.15 6.29 7.05
CA ALA A 133 -18.61 6.28 7.21
C ALA A 133 -19.29 5.32 6.21
N LEU A 134 -18.86 5.33 4.94
CA LEU A 134 -19.32 4.41 3.90
C LEU A 134 -18.94 2.96 4.23
N LYS A 135 -17.73 2.71 4.73
CA LYS A 135 -17.29 1.36 5.13
C LYS A 135 -18.12 0.77 6.28
N ALA A 136 -18.65 1.62 7.16
CA ALA A 136 -19.52 1.24 8.27
C ALA A 136 -21.00 1.11 7.86
N ASP A 137 -21.37 1.61 6.68
CA ASP A 137 -22.74 1.60 6.19
C ASP A 137 -23.04 0.33 5.37
N PRO A 138 -24.05 -0.48 5.75
CA PRO A 138 -24.38 -1.71 5.03
C PRO A 138 -24.92 -1.45 3.62
N GLY A 139 -25.41 -0.24 3.33
CA GLY A 139 -25.89 0.18 2.00
C GLY A 139 -24.77 0.43 0.99
N TRP A 140 -23.50 0.39 1.40
CA TRP A 140 -22.35 0.65 0.54
C TRP A 140 -21.36 -0.52 0.56
N ALA A 141 -20.62 -0.67 -0.53
CA ALA A 141 -19.58 -1.67 -0.68
C ALA A 141 -18.31 -1.02 -1.22
N LEU A 142 -17.16 -1.29 -0.59
CA LEU A 142 -15.85 -1.00 -1.15
C LEU A 142 -15.59 -1.99 -2.28
N VAL A 143 -15.41 -1.51 -3.51
CA VAL A 143 -15.26 -2.38 -4.70
C VAL A 143 -13.90 -2.28 -5.39
N ALA A 144 -13.16 -1.20 -5.15
CA ALA A 144 -11.81 -1.02 -5.66
C ALA A 144 -11.06 0.02 -4.82
N PHE A 145 -9.74 -0.12 -4.73
CA PHE A 145 -8.86 0.94 -4.28
C PHE A 145 -7.46 0.74 -4.89
N ASP A 146 -6.70 1.83 -5.01
CA ASP A 146 -5.28 1.85 -5.35
C ASP A 146 -4.55 2.83 -4.41
N GLU A 147 -3.31 3.23 -4.74
CA GLU A 147 -2.56 4.22 -3.94
C GLU A 147 -3.17 5.62 -3.94
N ASN A 148 -4.06 5.94 -4.89
CA ASN A 148 -4.59 7.28 -5.11
C ASN A 148 -6.06 7.41 -4.71
N ALA A 149 -6.86 6.36 -4.90
CA ALA A 149 -8.30 6.44 -4.70
C ALA A 149 -8.95 5.15 -4.18
N ILE A 150 -10.18 5.32 -3.73
CA ILE A 150 -11.07 4.35 -3.12
C ILE A 150 -12.42 4.53 -3.80
N LEU A 151 -12.98 3.44 -4.32
CA LEU A 151 -14.28 3.42 -4.98
C LEU A 151 -15.28 2.63 -4.14
N PHE A 152 -16.37 3.29 -3.79
CA PHE A 152 -17.55 2.66 -3.22
C PHE A 152 -18.69 2.65 -4.23
N LEU A 153 -19.48 1.57 -4.21
CA LEU A 153 -20.76 1.48 -4.90
C LEU A 153 -21.87 1.29 -3.88
N ARG A 154 -23.01 1.96 -4.11
CA ARG A 154 -24.24 1.74 -3.36
C ARG A 154 -24.82 0.39 -3.75
N ARG A 155 -25.36 -0.35 -2.78
CA ARG A 155 -26.08 -1.61 -3.01
C ARG A 155 -27.43 -1.33 -3.65
N THR A 156 -27.42 -1.21 -4.97
CA THR A 156 -28.60 -1.13 -5.84
C THR A 156 -28.65 -2.36 -6.74
N ALA A 157 -29.80 -2.64 -7.34
CA ALA A 157 -29.94 -3.73 -8.31
C ALA A 157 -28.95 -3.59 -9.49
N ALA A 158 -28.63 -2.35 -9.89
CA ALA A 158 -27.67 -2.08 -10.96
C ALA A 158 -26.23 -2.43 -10.60
N ASN A 159 -25.84 -2.29 -9.32
CA ASN A 159 -24.48 -2.54 -8.85
C ASN A 159 -24.27 -3.95 -8.28
N GLU A 160 -25.34 -4.72 -8.06
CA GLU A 160 -25.30 -6.03 -7.37
C GLU A 160 -24.29 -6.99 -8.00
N ALA A 161 -24.30 -7.13 -9.33
CA ALA A 161 -23.40 -8.03 -10.05
C ALA A 161 -21.91 -7.64 -9.94
N VAL A 162 -21.61 -6.34 -9.87
CA VAL A 162 -20.24 -5.84 -9.67
C VAL A 162 -19.82 -6.09 -8.23
N ILE A 163 -20.65 -5.65 -7.27
CA ILE A 163 -20.40 -5.78 -5.83
C ILE A 163 -20.16 -7.24 -5.43
N ALA A 164 -20.99 -8.18 -5.91
CA ALA A 164 -20.84 -9.60 -5.59
C ALA A 164 -19.47 -10.19 -5.96
N ARG A 165 -18.82 -9.64 -6.99
CA ARG A 165 -17.51 -10.08 -7.48
C ARG A 165 -16.34 -9.30 -6.89
N THR A 166 -16.53 -8.01 -6.61
CA THR A 166 -15.42 -7.09 -6.34
C THR A 166 -15.42 -6.50 -4.93
N GLU A 167 -16.41 -6.80 -4.10
CA GLU A 167 -16.45 -6.31 -2.73
C GLU A 167 -15.19 -6.72 -1.95
N PHE A 168 -14.64 -5.78 -1.18
CA PHE A 168 -13.58 -6.02 -0.22
C PHE A 168 -14.18 -6.22 1.17
N ARG A 169 -13.89 -7.37 1.79
CA ARG A 169 -14.38 -7.79 3.10
C ARG A 169 -13.26 -7.96 4.12
N HIS A 170 -12.04 -8.22 3.67
CA HIS A 170 -10.90 -8.51 4.54
C HIS A 170 -9.85 -7.41 4.54
N ILE A 171 -9.69 -6.68 3.43
CA ILE A 171 -8.71 -5.58 3.32
C ILE A 171 -9.41 -4.23 3.36
N TRP A 172 -8.80 -3.27 4.06
CA TRP A 172 -9.26 -1.90 4.14
C TRP A 172 -8.08 -0.92 4.05
N PRO A 173 -8.04 0.02 3.08
CA PRO A 173 -6.95 1.01 2.94
C PRO A 173 -6.71 1.90 4.17
N GLY A 174 -7.74 2.06 5.02
CA GLY A 174 -7.65 2.83 6.26
C GLY A 174 -7.24 2.04 7.50
N ASP A 175 -6.93 0.73 7.38
CA ASP A 175 -6.44 -0.09 8.49
C ASP A 175 -5.21 -0.90 8.08
N TRP A 176 -4.09 -0.59 8.72
CA TRP A 176 -2.78 -1.22 8.48
C TRP A 176 -2.35 -2.11 9.64
N THR A 177 -3.23 -2.37 10.61
CA THR A 177 -2.97 -3.31 11.70
C THR A 177 -2.91 -4.75 11.20
N LEU A 178 -3.63 -5.05 10.11
CA LEU A 178 -3.77 -6.37 9.50
C LEU A 178 -4.25 -7.44 10.50
N ALA A 179 -4.91 -7.03 11.58
CA ALA A 179 -5.33 -7.93 12.65
C ALA A 179 -6.33 -8.99 12.16
N GLY A 180 -7.12 -8.66 11.13
CA GLY A 180 -8.07 -9.57 10.49
C GLY A 180 -7.44 -10.58 9.51
N ILE A 181 -6.12 -10.53 9.29
CA ILE A 181 -5.40 -11.48 8.43
C ILE A 181 -4.92 -12.65 9.28
N THR A 182 -5.72 -13.72 9.27
CA THR A 182 -5.52 -14.97 10.00
C THR A 182 -5.34 -16.12 9.00
N PRO A 183 -4.92 -17.32 9.42
CA PRO A 183 -4.85 -18.48 8.53
C PRO A 183 -6.17 -18.77 7.81
N GLU A 184 -7.31 -18.55 8.48
CA GLU A 184 -8.65 -18.80 7.95
C GLU A 184 -9.05 -17.76 6.90
N THR A 185 -8.63 -16.50 7.05
CA THR A 185 -8.95 -15.42 6.12
C THR A 185 -7.88 -15.20 5.05
N ALA A 186 -6.74 -15.89 5.15
CA ALA A 186 -5.57 -15.68 4.30
C ALA A 186 -5.87 -15.82 2.81
N VAL A 187 -6.60 -16.87 2.40
CA VAL A 187 -6.93 -17.11 0.98
C VAL A 187 -7.78 -15.98 0.41
N SER A 188 -8.86 -15.62 1.10
CA SER A 188 -9.74 -14.52 0.67
C SER A 188 -9.01 -13.17 0.67
N SER A 189 -8.16 -12.93 1.67
CA SER A 189 -7.34 -11.72 1.76
C SER A 189 -6.32 -11.64 0.62
N ILE A 190 -5.64 -12.72 0.27
CA ILE A 190 -4.72 -12.76 -0.88
C ILE A 190 -5.49 -12.49 -2.18
N ALA A 191 -6.69 -13.06 -2.34
CA ALA A 191 -7.53 -12.80 -3.51
C ALA A 191 -7.93 -11.33 -3.64
N GLU A 192 -8.31 -10.68 -2.53
CA GLU A 192 -8.56 -9.24 -2.48
C GLU A 192 -7.29 -8.43 -2.82
N ALA A 193 -6.16 -8.77 -2.22
CA ALA A 193 -4.89 -8.07 -2.45
C ALA A 193 -4.45 -8.18 -3.91
N ASN A 194 -4.60 -9.35 -4.52
CA ASN A 194 -4.24 -9.56 -5.92
C ASN A 194 -5.10 -8.71 -6.87
N ARG A 195 -6.37 -8.45 -6.55
CA ARG A 195 -7.20 -7.52 -7.33
C ARG A 195 -6.65 -6.10 -7.25
N THR A 196 -6.21 -5.65 -6.07
CA THR A 196 -5.52 -4.36 -5.93
C THR A 196 -4.21 -4.33 -6.71
N LEU A 197 -3.40 -5.39 -6.67
CA LEU A 197 -2.12 -5.48 -7.41
C LEU A 197 -2.29 -5.47 -8.93
N GLN A 198 -3.44 -5.93 -9.44
CA GLN A 198 -3.77 -5.81 -10.86
C GLN A 198 -4.05 -4.35 -11.27
N LEU A 199 -4.57 -3.52 -10.36
CA LEU A 199 -4.80 -2.10 -10.58
C LEU A 199 -3.53 -1.28 -10.39
N ASP A 200 -2.78 -1.60 -9.33
CA ASP A 200 -1.55 -0.95 -8.90
C ASP A 200 -0.53 -2.01 -8.45
N PRO A 201 0.40 -2.43 -9.34
CA PRO A 201 1.40 -3.45 -9.02
C PRO A 201 2.36 -3.09 -7.89
N LYS A 202 2.44 -1.80 -7.51
CA LYS A 202 3.33 -1.30 -6.46
C LYS A 202 2.58 -1.02 -5.15
N ASN A 203 1.29 -1.35 -5.08
CA ASN A 203 0.45 -1.05 -3.93
C ASN A 203 1.04 -1.64 -2.63
N LEU A 204 1.47 -0.75 -1.74
CA LEU A 204 2.18 -1.13 -0.53
C LEU A 204 1.30 -1.98 0.39
N LEU A 205 0.02 -1.61 0.58
CA LEU A 205 -0.89 -2.36 1.43
C LEU A 205 -1.14 -3.76 0.90
N ALA A 206 -1.43 -3.90 -0.40
CA ALA A 206 -1.73 -5.20 -0.99
C ALA A 206 -0.53 -6.17 -0.88
N ARG A 207 0.69 -5.69 -1.13
CA ARG A 207 1.92 -6.47 -0.91
C ARG A 207 2.07 -6.87 0.55
N THR A 208 1.84 -5.94 1.48
CA THR A 208 1.90 -6.19 2.91
C THR A 208 0.86 -7.23 3.37
N VAL A 209 -0.35 -7.23 2.79
CA VAL A 209 -1.37 -8.25 3.05
C VAL A 209 -0.92 -9.63 2.57
N VAL A 210 -0.36 -9.74 1.35
CA VAL A 210 0.15 -11.02 0.83
C VAL A 210 1.29 -11.54 1.70
N ALA A 211 2.25 -10.68 2.07
CA ALA A 211 3.34 -11.05 2.97
C ALA A 211 2.81 -11.55 4.32
N ARG A 212 1.87 -10.81 4.93
CA ARG A 212 1.25 -11.19 6.21
C ARG A 212 0.50 -12.53 6.11
N ALA A 213 -0.31 -12.71 5.07
CA ALA A 213 -1.06 -13.93 4.83
C ALA A 213 -0.12 -15.14 4.65
N ALA A 214 0.98 -14.97 3.91
CA ALA A 214 2.00 -15.99 3.72
C ALA A 214 2.70 -16.36 5.06
N LEU A 215 3.03 -15.36 5.90
CA LEU A 215 3.62 -15.61 7.22
C LEU A 215 2.71 -16.40 8.16
N VAL A 216 1.41 -16.06 8.22
CA VAL A 216 0.46 -16.74 9.13
C VAL A 216 0.07 -18.14 8.65
N THR A 217 0.14 -18.39 7.34
CA THR A 217 -0.11 -19.71 6.75
C THR A 217 1.14 -20.60 6.68
N GLY A 218 2.32 -20.05 6.98
CA GLY A 218 3.59 -20.78 6.94
C GLY A 218 4.21 -20.92 5.54
N ASP A 219 3.66 -20.22 4.53
CA ASP A 219 4.28 -20.09 3.21
C ASP A 219 5.44 -19.08 3.25
N TYR A 220 6.51 -19.48 3.94
CA TYR A 220 7.70 -18.65 4.09
C TYR A 220 8.41 -18.32 2.77
N PRO A 221 8.44 -19.19 1.73
CA PRO A 221 8.97 -18.81 0.42
C PRO A 221 8.24 -17.61 -0.19
N ALA A 222 6.90 -17.63 -0.24
CA ALA A 222 6.11 -16.52 -0.76
C ALA A 222 6.26 -15.26 0.11
N ALA A 223 6.33 -15.42 1.43
CA ALA A 223 6.58 -14.31 2.34
C ALA A 223 7.91 -13.61 2.04
N VAL A 224 9.00 -14.36 1.83
CA VAL A 224 10.32 -13.80 1.51
C VAL A 224 10.30 -13.00 0.21
N GLU A 225 9.65 -13.52 -0.84
CA GLU A 225 9.55 -12.81 -2.13
C GLU A 225 8.90 -11.43 -1.95
N MET A 226 7.75 -11.41 -1.26
CA MET A 226 7.00 -10.18 -1.06
C MET A 226 7.73 -9.20 -0.11
N LEU A 227 8.32 -9.71 0.96
CA LEU A 227 9.06 -8.90 1.94
C LEU A 227 10.33 -8.30 1.35
N ARG A 228 11.03 -8.99 0.45
CA ARG A 228 12.16 -8.42 -0.31
C ARG A 228 11.73 -7.20 -1.12
N ALA A 229 10.60 -7.28 -1.80
CA ALA A 229 10.08 -6.16 -2.56
C ALA A 229 9.65 -4.99 -1.65
N LEU A 230 9.21 -5.27 -0.41
CA LEU A 230 8.78 -4.27 0.56
C LEU A 230 9.95 -3.51 1.20
N VAL A 231 11.04 -4.21 1.55
CA VAL A 231 12.20 -3.57 2.22
C VAL A 231 12.98 -2.60 1.33
N GLU A 232 12.87 -2.75 0.01
CA GLU A 232 13.46 -1.84 -0.98
C GLU A 232 12.66 -0.55 -1.18
N LEU A 233 11.44 -0.46 -0.62
CA LEU A 233 10.59 0.73 -0.78
C LEU A 233 11.02 1.87 0.17
N PRO A 234 11.04 3.13 -0.30
CA PRO A 234 11.27 4.28 0.56
C PRO A 234 10.26 4.30 1.72
N GLY A 235 10.75 4.40 2.96
CA GLY A 235 9.89 4.38 4.15
C GLY A 235 9.57 2.99 4.69
N SER A 236 10.22 1.92 4.22
CA SER A 236 10.14 0.59 4.85
C SER A 236 10.52 0.67 6.34
N GLY A 237 9.57 0.34 7.21
CA GLY A 237 9.78 0.29 8.65
C GLY A 237 10.56 -0.95 9.12
N PRO A 238 11.01 -0.99 10.38
CA PRO A 238 11.74 -2.14 10.94
C PRO A 238 10.92 -3.44 10.91
N ASN A 239 9.60 -3.37 10.91
CA ASN A 239 8.72 -4.54 10.92
C ASN A 239 8.92 -5.44 9.69
N TYR A 240 9.09 -4.87 8.49
CA TYR A 240 9.31 -5.69 7.29
C TYR A 240 10.66 -6.41 7.32
N TRP A 241 11.69 -5.80 7.89
CA TRP A 241 12.99 -6.44 8.10
C TRP A 241 12.91 -7.55 9.16
N ARG A 242 12.15 -7.35 10.24
CA ARG A 242 11.89 -8.38 11.26
C ARG A 242 11.20 -9.59 10.64
N ASP A 243 10.13 -9.36 9.89
CA ASP A 243 9.36 -10.40 9.22
C ASP A 243 10.20 -11.14 8.17
N LEU A 244 11.05 -10.43 7.42
CA LEU A 244 11.95 -11.03 6.44
C LEU A 244 12.99 -11.95 7.10
N GLY A 245 13.63 -11.46 8.17
CA GLY A 245 14.58 -12.26 8.95
C GLY A 245 13.93 -13.49 9.56
N TYR A 246 12.73 -13.33 10.12
CA TYR A 246 11.93 -14.43 10.66
C TYR A 246 11.58 -15.48 9.59
N ALA A 247 11.14 -15.05 8.41
CA ALA A 247 10.83 -15.95 7.31
C ALA A 247 12.07 -16.75 6.86
N PHE A 248 13.25 -16.12 6.77
CA PHE A 248 14.50 -16.84 6.49
C PHE A 248 14.86 -17.85 7.58
N MET A 249 14.70 -17.49 8.86
CA MET A 249 14.95 -18.44 9.96
C MET A 249 14.04 -19.66 9.88
N LYS A 250 12.76 -19.47 9.52
CA LYS A 250 11.80 -20.57 9.35
C LYS A 250 12.11 -21.48 8.16
N LEU A 251 12.77 -20.93 7.13
CA LEU A 251 13.29 -21.71 6.00
C LEU A 251 14.63 -22.41 6.29
N GLY A 252 15.21 -22.23 7.49
CA GLY A 252 16.56 -22.72 7.81
C GLY A 252 17.68 -21.97 7.06
N ARG A 253 17.35 -20.87 6.37
CA ARG A 253 18.29 -20.02 5.62
C ARG A 253 18.98 -19.04 6.57
N PHE A 254 19.76 -19.57 7.51
CA PHE A 254 20.34 -18.80 8.60
C PHE A 254 21.34 -17.73 8.13
N ASP A 255 22.08 -17.97 7.04
CA ASP A 255 23.01 -16.98 6.48
C ASP A 255 22.28 -15.75 5.91
N ASP A 256 21.15 -15.96 5.23
CA ASP A 256 20.33 -14.86 4.73
C ASP A 256 19.68 -14.08 5.88
N ALA A 257 19.18 -14.79 6.90
CA ALA A 257 18.62 -14.17 8.10
C ALA A 257 19.67 -13.32 8.82
N GLU A 258 20.90 -13.82 8.94
CA GLU A 258 22.00 -13.08 9.56
C GLU A 258 22.36 -11.80 8.81
N GLN A 259 22.32 -11.81 7.47
CA GLN A 259 22.51 -10.60 6.68
C GLN A 259 21.42 -9.55 6.93
N VAL A 260 20.17 -10.00 7.05
CA VAL A 260 19.02 -9.13 7.40
C VAL A 260 19.23 -8.51 8.79
N PHE A 261 19.55 -9.30 9.81
CA PHE A 261 19.77 -8.77 11.16
C PHE A 261 21.01 -7.90 11.26
N ALA A 262 22.08 -8.21 10.52
CA ALA A 262 23.25 -7.34 10.42
C ALA A 262 22.94 -6.00 9.76
N HIS A 263 22.07 -5.99 8.74
CA HIS A 263 21.54 -4.74 8.16
C HIS A 263 20.76 -3.94 9.20
N MET A 264 19.85 -4.59 9.93
CA MET A 264 19.06 -3.96 10.99
C MET A 264 19.96 -3.33 12.06
N ILE A 265 20.99 -4.02 12.53
CA ILE A 265 21.96 -3.48 13.50
C ILE A 265 22.70 -2.27 12.94
N ARG A 266 23.20 -2.33 11.69
CA ARG A 266 23.92 -1.22 11.05
C ARG A 266 23.07 0.03 10.85
N LYS A 267 21.77 -0.15 10.63
CA LYS A 267 20.81 0.95 10.42
C LYS A 267 20.08 1.37 11.71
N ASP A 268 20.45 0.77 12.83
CA ASP A 268 19.81 0.97 14.14
C ASP A 268 18.27 0.73 14.12
N LEU A 269 17.85 -0.26 13.33
CA LEU A 269 16.46 -0.66 13.17
C LEU A 269 16.16 -1.79 14.16
N ALA A 270 15.49 -1.50 15.28
CA ALA A 270 15.15 -2.50 16.30
C ALA A 270 16.37 -3.35 16.71
N ARG A 271 17.48 -2.67 17.06
CA ARG A 271 18.80 -3.26 17.28
C ARG A 271 18.79 -4.39 18.33
N GLY A 272 18.05 -4.25 19.43
CA GLY A 272 17.94 -5.29 20.46
C GLY A 272 17.33 -6.57 19.90
N TYR A 273 16.22 -6.45 19.16
CA TYR A 273 15.59 -7.58 18.47
C TYR A 273 16.53 -8.28 17.48
N ALA A 274 17.26 -7.50 16.67
CA ALA A 274 18.19 -8.06 15.68
C ALA A 274 19.32 -8.87 16.35
N TRP A 275 19.91 -8.35 17.43
CA TRP A 275 20.90 -9.09 18.23
C TRP A 275 20.29 -10.35 18.87
N PHE A 276 19.05 -10.25 19.36
CA PHE A 276 18.36 -11.39 19.95
C PHE A 276 18.06 -12.50 18.92
N MET A 277 17.73 -12.15 17.68
CA MET A 277 17.59 -13.15 16.61
C MET A 277 18.94 -13.77 16.21
N LYS A 278 20.03 -12.98 16.16
CA LYS A 278 21.38 -13.53 15.97
C LYS A 278 21.81 -14.49 17.08
N PHE A 279 21.40 -14.23 18.33
CA PHE A 279 21.59 -15.17 19.44
C PHE A 279 20.94 -16.54 19.16
N HIS A 280 19.71 -16.57 18.66
CA HIS A 280 19.05 -17.81 18.29
C HIS A 280 19.73 -18.54 17.13
N ILE A 281 20.24 -17.80 16.13
CA ILE A 281 21.03 -18.39 15.04
C ILE A 281 22.32 -19.02 15.59
N ALA A 282 23.03 -18.33 16.48
CA ALA A 282 24.26 -18.84 17.09
C ALA A 282 24.01 -20.10 17.94
N LEU A 283 22.88 -20.17 18.66
CA LEU A 283 22.47 -21.39 19.36
C LEU A 283 22.24 -22.57 18.40
N GLN A 284 21.55 -22.35 17.28
CA GLN A 284 21.34 -23.41 16.27
C GLN A 284 22.65 -23.93 15.68
N ARG A 285 23.68 -23.08 15.61
CA ARG A 285 25.02 -23.43 15.12
C ARG A 285 25.95 -23.99 16.21
N ASN A 286 25.46 -24.15 17.45
CA ASN A 286 26.28 -24.50 18.62
C ASN A 286 27.45 -23.53 18.87
N ALA A 287 27.35 -22.28 18.40
CA ALA A 287 28.36 -21.24 18.56
C ALA A 287 28.17 -20.50 19.90
N ARG A 288 28.49 -21.18 21.01
CA ARG A 288 28.22 -20.69 22.38
C ARG A 288 28.78 -19.29 22.66
N THR A 289 30.03 -19.02 22.31
CA THR A 289 30.66 -17.71 22.55
C THR A 289 29.97 -16.59 21.80
N GLU A 290 29.53 -16.86 20.57
CA GLU A 290 28.80 -15.89 19.76
C GLU A 290 27.39 -15.66 20.29
N ALA A 291 26.71 -16.73 20.75
CA ALA A 291 25.42 -16.63 21.41
C ALA A 291 25.49 -15.73 22.64
N ASP A 292 26.47 -15.95 23.53
CA ASP A 292 26.67 -15.12 24.73
C ASP A 292 26.87 -13.64 24.39
N ARG A 293 27.70 -13.37 23.38
CA ARG A 293 27.93 -12.01 22.87
C ARG A 293 26.65 -11.39 22.34
N CYS A 294 25.92 -12.08 21.47
CA CYS A 294 24.69 -11.56 20.87
C CYS A 294 23.63 -11.24 21.93
N LEU A 295 23.47 -12.10 22.93
CA LEU A 295 22.52 -11.87 24.03
C LEU A 295 22.94 -10.69 24.93
N THR A 296 24.24 -10.52 25.15
CA THR A 296 24.78 -9.35 25.85
C THR A 296 24.45 -8.06 25.09
N GLU A 297 24.67 -8.04 23.77
CA GLU A 297 24.36 -6.88 22.93
C GLU A 297 22.85 -6.59 22.87
N ALA A 298 22.00 -7.62 22.86
CA ALA A 298 20.55 -7.46 22.92
C ALA A 298 20.11 -6.79 24.24
N LEU A 299 20.67 -7.22 25.38
CA LEU A 299 20.41 -6.62 26.70
C LEU A 299 21.03 -5.23 26.85
N ASN A 300 22.17 -4.94 26.23
CA ASN A 300 22.73 -3.59 26.22
C ASN A 300 21.82 -2.62 25.45
N ALA A 301 21.18 -3.08 24.38
CA ALA A 301 20.23 -2.28 23.60
C ALA A 301 18.89 -2.11 24.33
N GLU A 302 18.36 -3.16 24.95
CA GLU A 302 17.09 -3.15 25.68
C GLU A 302 17.21 -3.88 27.03
N PRO A 303 17.72 -3.22 28.09
CA PRO A 303 18.07 -3.89 29.35
C PRO A 303 16.90 -4.51 30.12
N LEU A 304 15.69 -3.99 29.91
CA LEU A 304 14.47 -4.40 30.61
C LEU A 304 13.57 -5.30 29.75
N ASN A 305 14.03 -5.76 28.59
CA ASN A 305 13.24 -6.63 27.74
C ASN A 305 13.08 -8.02 28.42
N PRO A 306 11.84 -8.44 28.75
CA PRO A 306 11.60 -9.66 29.53
C PRO A 306 12.05 -10.93 28.79
N ASP A 307 11.95 -10.95 27.46
CA ASP A 307 12.35 -12.11 26.66
C ASP A 307 13.87 -12.30 26.71
N TYR A 308 14.63 -11.20 26.65
CA TYR A 308 16.10 -11.24 26.66
C TYR A 308 16.62 -11.64 28.04
N LEU A 309 16.00 -11.13 29.12
CA LEU A 309 16.31 -11.52 30.49
C LEU A 309 16.02 -13.00 30.75
N ALA A 310 14.85 -13.49 30.31
CA ALA A 310 14.48 -14.89 30.43
C ALA A 310 15.44 -15.79 29.63
N ALA A 311 15.82 -15.38 28.43
CA ALA A 311 16.82 -16.09 27.63
C ALA A 311 18.20 -16.11 28.32
N ARG A 312 18.61 -15.00 28.96
CA ARG A 312 19.88 -14.92 29.70
C ARG A 312 19.92 -15.87 30.88
N MET A 313 18.86 -15.91 31.68
CA MET A 313 18.77 -16.85 32.80
C MET A 313 18.90 -18.30 32.34
N LYS A 314 18.18 -18.68 31.26
CA LYS A 314 18.23 -20.04 30.69
C LYS A 314 19.62 -20.37 30.13
N PHE A 315 20.24 -19.43 29.42
CA PHE A 315 21.55 -19.61 28.82
C PHE A 315 22.63 -19.81 29.89
N ASP A 316 22.64 -18.97 30.92
CA ASP A 316 23.60 -19.08 32.03
C ASP A 316 23.43 -20.40 32.78
N ALA A 317 22.20 -20.83 33.06
CA ALA A 317 21.94 -22.12 33.71
C ALA A 317 22.43 -23.33 32.90
N ALA A 318 22.36 -23.27 31.57
CA ALA A 318 22.79 -24.34 30.68
C ALA A 318 24.32 -24.42 30.52
N PHE A 319 25.01 -23.28 30.62
CA PHE A 319 26.38 -23.16 30.13
C PHE A 319 27.38 -22.63 31.16
N LYS A 320 26.97 -21.81 32.13
CA LYS A 320 27.85 -21.38 33.23
C LYS A 320 27.81 -22.41 34.37
N LYS A 321 28.48 -23.54 34.14
CA LYS A 321 29.10 -24.36 35.18
C LYS A 321 30.60 -24.31 35.00
#